data_AF-A0A954NLX2-F1
#
_entry.id   AF-A0A954NLX2-F1
#
_cell.length_a   1.000
_cell.length_b   1.000
_cell.length_c   1.000
_cell.angle_alpha   90.00
_cell.angle_beta   90.00
_cell.angle_gamma   90.00
#
_symmetry.space_group_name_H-M   'P 1'
#
loop_
_entity.id
_entity.type
_entity.pdbx_description
1 polymer ?
#
loop_
_entity_poly.entity_id
_entity_poly.type
_entity_poly.pdbx_seq_one_letter_code
_entity_poly.pdbx_strand_id
1 'polypeptide(L)'
;VSDEIVYMNALAEEKYIIAQANAPLDKDGNFTSEFISARHGGEFMMVEREKVELMDVSPSQLVSVSASLIPFLEHDDANRALMGSNMQRQAVPLIRTSTPLVGTGFESTVAKDSGVAVLAKRDGIVEYVDSARIVISATGETSGTEAGVDMYNLLKFQNSNQSTCWNQQPIVKKGQPV
;
A
#
# COMPACT_ATOMS: atom_id res chain seq x y z
N VAL A 1 -10.59 -10.08 -20.38
CA VAL A 1 -9.55 -9.83 -19.37
C VAL A 1 -9.71 -10.89 -18.29
N SER A 2 -8.66 -11.66 -18.02
CA SER A 2 -8.65 -12.68 -16.97
C SER A 2 -8.02 -12.13 -15.68
N ASP A 3 -8.24 -12.82 -14.56
CA ASP A 3 -7.62 -12.52 -13.27
C ASP A 3 -6.20 -13.12 -13.11
N GLU A 4 -5.64 -13.67 -14.19
CA GLU A 4 -4.33 -14.32 -14.16
C GLU A 4 -3.21 -13.28 -14.28
N ILE A 5 -2.40 -13.15 -13.22
CA ILE A 5 -1.33 -12.15 -13.15
C ILE A 5 -0.02 -12.78 -13.59
N VAL A 6 0.64 -12.15 -14.58
CA VAL A 6 1.94 -12.60 -15.08
C VAL A 6 2.99 -11.51 -14.82
N TYR A 7 4.08 -11.88 -14.16
CA TYR A 7 5.23 -11.00 -13.96
C TYR A 7 6.16 -11.10 -15.17
N MET A 8 6.52 -9.95 -15.75
CA MET A 8 7.36 -9.86 -16.94
C MET A 8 8.60 -9.00 -16.68
N ASN A 9 9.69 -9.35 -17.35
CA ASN A 9 10.86 -8.49 -17.46
C ASN A 9 10.77 -7.64 -18.75
N ALA A 10 11.63 -6.63 -18.87
CA ALA A 10 11.60 -5.69 -20.00
C ALA A 10 11.70 -6.39 -21.37
N LEU A 11 12.56 -7.42 -21.50
CA LEU A 11 12.74 -8.14 -22.77
C LEU A 11 11.54 -9.03 -23.15
N ALA A 12 10.82 -9.57 -22.16
CA ALA A 12 9.59 -10.31 -22.40
C ALA A 12 8.45 -9.35 -22.76
N GLU A 13 8.35 -8.23 -22.05
CA GLU A 13 7.33 -7.20 -22.25
C GLU A 13 7.30 -6.66 -23.69
N GLU A 14 8.46 -6.39 -24.29
CA GLU A 14 8.57 -5.82 -25.65
C GLU A 14 7.82 -6.62 -26.73
N LYS A 15 7.62 -7.92 -26.52
CA LYS A 15 6.99 -8.81 -27.50
C LYS A 15 5.47 -8.77 -27.48
N TYR A 16 4.87 -8.27 -26.42
CA TYR A 16 3.42 -8.29 -26.22
C TYR A 16 2.79 -6.92 -26.46
N ILE A 17 1.51 -6.92 -26.81
CA ILE A 17 0.69 -5.70 -26.90
C ILE A 17 -0.07 -5.55 -25.58
N ILE A 18 0.23 -4.49 -24.83
CA ILE A 18 -0.29 -4.27 -23.47
C ILE A 18 -1.28 -3.11 -23.45
N ALA A 19 -2.53 -3.37 -23.12
CA ALA A 19 -3.56 -2.35 -22.93
C ALA A 19 -3.38 -1.58 -21.61
N GLN A 20 -3.80 -0.31 -21.61
CA GLN A 20 -3.81 0.54 -20.41
C GLN A 20 -4.87 0.07 -19.40
N ALA A 21 -4.58 0.24 -18.10
CA ALA A 21 -5.46 -0.18 -17.02
C ALA A 21 -6.83 0.55 -16.98
N ASN A 22 -6.94 1.71 -17.64
CA ASN A 22 -8.18 2.51 -17.71
C ASN A 22 -9.05 2.18 -18.94
N ALA A 23 -8.68 1.18 -19.74
CA ALA A 23 -9.48 0.76 -20.88
C ALA A 23 -10.89 0.30 -20.44
N PRO A 24 -11.97 0.73 -21.10
CA PRO A 24 -13.33 0.46 -20.66
C PRO A 24 -13.72 -1.01 -20.91
N LEU A 25 -14.05 -1.72 -19.83
CA LEU A 25 -14.47 -3.13 -19.84
C LEU A 25 -15.97 -3.27 -19.54
N ASP A 26 -16.57 -4.33 -20.07
CA ASP A 26 -17.92 -4.78 -19.68
C ASP A 26 -17.89 -5.65 -18.41
N LYS A 27 -19.06 -6.12 -17.97
CA LYS A 27 -19.19 -6.96 -16.77
C LYS A 27 -18.56 -8.34 -16.92
N ASP A 28 -18.36 -8.79 -18.16
CA ASP A 28 -17.78 -10.09 -18.50
C ASP A 28 -16.27 -9.96 -18.76
N GLY A 29 -15.69 -8.77 -18.56
CA GLY A 29 -14.27 -8.48 -18.71
C GLY A 29 -13.83 -8.29 -20.16
N ASN A 30 -14.74 -8.06 -21.12
CA ASN A 30 -14.39 -7.77 -22.50
C ASN A 30 -14.22 -6.27 -22.74
N PHE A 31 -13.37 -5.92 -23.70
CA PHE A 31 -13.22 -4.55 -24.15
C PHE A 31 -14.48 -4.06 -24.89
N THR A 32 -15.03 -2.94 -24.41
CA THR A 32 -16.23 -2.31 -24.98
C THR A 32 -15.94 -1.55 -26.28
N SER A 33 -14.75 -0.97 -26.39
CA SER A 33 -14.29 -0.27 -27.59
C SER A 33 -13.65 -1.23 -28.59
N GLU A 34 -13.85 -0.96 -29.89
CA GLU A 34 -13.18 -1.72 -30.97
C GLU A 34 -11.68 -1.46 -31.01
N PHE A 35 -11.27 -0.22 -30.75
CA PHE A 35 -9.87 0.20 -30.67
C PHE A 35 -9.49 0.55 -29.23
N ILE A 36 -8.35 0.02 -28.78
CA ILE A 36 -7.81 0.16 -27.44
C ILE A 36 -6.44 0.83 -27.50
N SER A 37 -6.21 1.78 -26.59
CA SER A 37 -4.89 2.38 -26.38
C SER A 37 -3.98 1.35 -25.71
N ALA A 38 -2.91 0.99 -26.39
CA ALA A 38 -1.95 0.00 -25.94
C ALA A 38 -0.51 0.49 -26.13
N ARG A 39 0.43 -0.21 -25.48
CA ARG A 39 1.86 -0.08 -25.74
C ARG A 39 2.43 -1.35 -26.34
N HIS A 40 3.37 -1.19 -27.27
CA HIS A 40 4.16 -2.29 -27.84
C HIS A 40 5.59 -1.80 -28.08
N GLY A 41 6.61 -2.51 -27.57
CA GLY A 41 8.01 -2.11 -27.72
C GLY A 41 8.33 -0.70 -27.19
N GLY A 42 7.55 -0.17 -26.23
CA GLY A 42 7.71 1.18 -25.68
C GLY A 42 6.99 2.29 -26.45
N GLU A 43 6.38 2.01 -27.59
CA GLU A 43 5.57 2.98 -28.34
C GLU A 43 4.08 2.84 -28.03
N PHE A 44 3.37 3.97 -27.96
CA PHE A 44 1.93 4.02 -27.78
C PHE A 44 1.22 3.96 -29.12
N MET A 45 0.26 3.04 -29.23
CA MET A 45 -0.51 2.83 -30.46
C MET A 45 -1.96 2.46 -30.15
N MET A 46 -2.85 2.71 -31.11
CA MET A 46 -4.22 2.21 -31.09
C MET A 46 -4.26 0.87 -31.82
N VAL A 47 -4.75 -0.17 -31.14
CA VAL A 47 -4.88 -1.53 -31.69
C VAL A 47 -6.32 -2.00 -31.60
N GLU A 48 -6.71 -2.90 -32.49
CA GLU A 48 -7.98 -3.61 -32.35
C GLU A 48 -7.96 -4.45 -31.07
N ARG A 49 -9.10 -4.52 -30.38
CA ARG A 49 -9.24 -5.24 -29.10
C ARG A 49 -8.81 -6.72 -29.16
N GLU A 50 -8.88 -7.36 -30.32
CA GLU A 50 -8.50 -8.76 -30.55
C GLU A 50 -6.98 -8.98 -30.56
N LYS A 51 -6.21 -7.91 -30.80
CA LYS A 51 -4.74 -7.94 -30.84
C LYS A 51 -4.12 -7.67 -29.48
N VAL A 52 -4.90 -7.27 -28.48
CA VAL A 52 -4.41 -7.03 -27.12
C VAL A 52 -4.15 -8.38 -26.46
N GLU A 53 -2.92 -8.59 -26.00
CA GLU A 53 -2.51 -9.85 -25.36
C GLU A 53 -2.51 -9.73 -23.83
N LEU A 54 -2.24 -8.54 -23.30
CA LEU A 54 -2.11 -8.28 -21.87
C LEU A 54 -2.73 -6.92 -21.50
N MET A 55 -2.97 -6.70 -20.21
CA MET A 55 -3.48 -5.43 -19.68
C MET A 55 -2.73 -5.07 -18.38
N ASP A 56 -2.45 -3.78 -18.21
CA ASP A 56 -1.89 -3.23 -16.98
C ASP A 56 -2.83 -3.48 -15.77
N VAL A 57 -2.27 -3.84 -14.61
CA VAL A 57 -3.06 -4.25 -13.43
C VAL A 57 -3.71 -3.07 -12.73
N SER A 58 -3.00 -1.95 -12.63
CA SER A 58 -3.48 -0.74 -11.96
C SER A 58 -2.82 0.50 -12.54
N PRO A 59 -3.54 1.64 -12.68
CA PRO A 59 -2.93 2.92 -13.04
C PRO A 59 -1.81 3.34 -12.08
N SER A 60 -1.89 2.94 -10.81
CA SER A 60 -0.89 3.28 -9.78
C SER A 60 0.40 2.48 -9.90
N GLN A 61 0.49 1.45 -10.75
CA GLN A 61 1.70 0.62 -10.87
C GLN A 61 2.91 1.40 -11.44
N LEU A 62 2.67 2.51 -12.13
CA LEU A 62 3.70 3.36 -12.73
C LEU A 62 4.35 4.32 -11.73
N VAL A 63 3.68 4.60 -10.62
CA VAL A 63 4.10 5.63 -9.66
C VAL A 63 4.73 5.00 -8.43
N SER A 64 5.71 5.70 -7.86
CA SER A 64 6.33 5.28 -6.60
C SER A 64 5.37 5.40 -5.42
N VAL A 65 5.72 4.75 -4.31
CA VAL A 65 4.95 4.82 -3.05
C VAL A 65 4.73 6.27 -2.58
N SER A 66 5.76 7.12 -2.65
CA SER A 66 5.65 8.53 -2.22
C SER A 66 4.73 9.34 -3.14
N ALA A 67 4.85 9.16 -4.46
CA ALA A 67 3.97 9.84 -5.40
C ALA A 67 2.51 9.38 -5.26
N SER A 68 2.29 8.10 -4.92
CA SER A 68 0.95 7.52 -4.68
C SER A 68 0.23 8.12 -3.46
N LEU A 69 0.93 8.84 -2.58
CA LEU A 69 0.33 9.54 -1.42
C LEU A 69 -0.11 10.98 -1.77
N ILE A 70 0.14 11.46 -2.99
CA ILE A 70 -0.28 12.79 -3.44
C ILE A 70 -1.68 12.67 -4.07
N PRO A 71 -2.73 13.27 -3.47
CA PRO A 71 -4.04 13.30 -4.09
C PRO A 71 -4.03 14.22 -5.31
N PHE A 72 -4.84 13.90 -6.33
CA PHE A 72 -4.97 14.69 -7.57
C PHE A 72 -3.67 14.84 -8.36
N LEU A 73 -2.80 13.82 -8.30
CA LEU A 73 -1.50 13.80 -8.98
C LEU A 73 -1.64 14.02 -10.49
N GLU A 74 -2.72 13.54 -11.09
CA GLU A 74 -3.08 13.71 -12.51
C GLU A 74 -3.29 15.18 -12.93
N HIS A 75 -3.49 16.09 -11.96
CA HIS A 75 -3.69 17.51 -12.19
C HIS A 75 -2.46 18.36 -11.87
N ASP A 76 -1.38 17.78 -11.34
CA ASP A 76 -0.12 18.45 -11.05
C ASP A 76 0.93 18.21 -12.14
N ASP A 77 1.85 19.16 -12.33
CA ASP A 77 2.99 18.93 -13.21
C ASP A 77 4.05 18.01 -12.57
N ALA A 78 4.81 17.32 -13.43
CA ALA A 78 5.77 16.32 -12.99
C ALA A 78 6.89 16.88 -12.08
N ASN A 79 7.33 18.13 -12.28
CA ASN A 79 8.37 18.72 -11.45
C ASN A 79 7.84 19.03 -10.05
N ARG A 80 6.61 19.53 -9.94
CA ARG A 80 5.93 19.75 -8.66
C ARG A 80 5.64 18.44 -7.93
N ALA A 81 5.15 17.42 -8.64
CA ALA A 81 4.95 16.09 -8.07
C ALA A 81 6.26 15.49 -7.51
N LEU A 82 7.37 15.67 -8.24
CA LEU A 82 8.70 15.25 -7.79
C LEU A 82 9.14 15.99 -6.53
N MET A 83 8.98 17.33 -6.51
CA MET A 83 9.29 18.13 -5.33
C MET A 83 8.43 17.73 -4.13
N GLY A 84 7.12 17.57 -4.32
CA GLY A 84 6.18 17.15 -3.29
C GLY A 84 6.56 15.79 -2.69
N SER A 85 6.83 14.79 -3.53
CA SER A 85 7.26 13.46 -3.10
C SER A 85 8.56 13.49 -2.28
N ASN A 86 9.50 14.37 -2.63
CA ASN A 86 10.76 14.54 -1.89
C ASN A 86 10.58 15.27 -0.57
N MET A 87 9.72 16.30 -0.54
CA MET A 87 9.41 17.06 0.67
C MET A 87 8.71 16.18 1.71
N GLN A 88 7.83 15.27 1.29
CA GLN A 88 7.17 14.31 2.19
C GLN A 88 8.16 13.49 3.02
N ARG A 89 9.30 13.09 2.45
CA ARG A 89 10.34 12.31 3.15
C ARG A 89 11.11 13.11 4.20
N GLN A 90 11.02 14.44 4.15
CA GLN A 90 11.67 15.35 5.10
C GLN A 90 10.72 15.81 6.20
N ALA A 91 9.43 15.44 6.12
CA ALA A 91 8.46 15.77 7.13
C ALA A 91 8.85 15.12 8.47
N VAL A 92 8.79 15.91 9.55
CA VAL A 92 9.13 15.48 10.90
C VAL A 92 7.84 15.12 11.65
N PRO A 93 7.78 14.00 12.40
CA PRO A 93 6.60 13.65 13.17
C PRO A 93 6.31 14.69 14.26
N LEU A 94 5.03 15.06 14.37
CA LEU A 94 4.55 16.02 15.37
C LEU A 94 4.13 15.32 16.67
N ILE A 95 3.99 16.08 17.76
CA ILE A 95 3.54 15.58 19.08
C ILE A 95 2.14 14.94 18.99
N ARG A 96 1.24 15.53 18.19
CA ARG A 96 -0.11 15.02 17.95
C ARG A 96 -0.26 14.74 16.46
N THR A 97 -0.54 13.49 16.13
CA THR A 97 -0.82 13.07 14.74
C THR A 97 -2.31 13.25 14.42
N SER A 98 -2.60 13.48 13.15
CA SER A 98 -3.94 13.57 12.59
C SER A 98 -3.95 12.86 11.25
N THR A 99 -5.04 12.16 10.96
CA THR A 99 -5.25 11.57 9.63
C THR A 99 -5.46 12.69 8.60
N PRO A 100 -4.94 12.54 7.36
CA PRO A 100 -5.28 13.48 6.30
C PRO A 100 -6.78 13.44 6.02
N LEU A 101 -7.40 14.61 5.81
CA LEU A 101 -8.82 14.70 5.47
C LEU A 101 -9.08 14.27 4.02
N VAL A 102 -8.10 14.48 3.14
CA VAL A 102 -8.09 14.04 1.75
C VAL A 102 -6.88 13.15 1.58
N GLY A 103 -7.11 11.88 1.28
CA GLY A 103 -6.07 10.86 1.12
C GLY A 103 -6.29 10.02 -0.13
N THR A 104 -5.34 9.14 -0.44
CA THR A 104 -5.37 8.29 -1.64
C THR A 104 -5.71 6.84 -1.34
N GLY A 105 -5.70 6.44 -0.07
CA GLY A 105 -5.90 5.06 0.38
C GLY A 105 -4.60 4.27 0.56
N PHE A 106 -3.47 4.80 0.09
CA PHE A 106 -2.16 4.19 0.29
C PHE A 106 -1.61 4.38 1.71
N GLU A 107 -2.14 5.33 2.49
CA GLU A 107 -1.63 5.69 3.81
C GLU A 107 -1.60 4.50 4.77
N SER A 108 -2.66 3.69 4.78
CA SER A 108 -2.75 2.52 5.66
C SER A 108 -1.74 1.44 5.28
N THR A 109 -1.54 1.20 3.98
CA THR A 109 -0.58 0.22 3.48
C THR A 109 0.85 0.66 3.82
N VAL A 110 1.18 1.93 3.59
CA VAL A 110 2.49 2.49 3.95
C VAL A 110 2.73 2.42 5.45
N ALA A 111 1.75 2.76 6.28
CA ALA A 111 1.89 2.67 7.73
C ALA A 111 2.13 1.24 8.22
N LYS A 112 1.39 0.27 7.66
CA LYS A 112 1.52 -1.16 7.97
C LYS A 112 2.88 -1.72 7.56
N ASP A 113 3.31 -1.43 6.33
CA ASP A 113 4.51 -2.02 5.74
C ASP A 113 5.81 -1.30 6.15
N SER A 114 5.70 -0.10 6.73
CA SER A 114 6.86 0.65 7.26
C SER A 114 7.60 -0.06 8.40
N GLY A 115 6.95 -1.00 9.07
CA GLY A 115 7.49 -1.67 10.27
C GLY A 115 7.50 -0.80 11.54
N VAL A 116 7.04 0.46 11.46
CA VAL A 116 6.94 1.35 12.63
C VAL A 116 5.71 1.03 13.48
N ALA A 117 4.64 0.53 12.85
CA ALA A 117 3.44 0.08 13.55
C ALA A 117 3.62 -1.32 14.13
N VAL A 118 3.10 -1.55 15.33
CA VAL A 118 3.07 -2.88 15.95
C VAL A 118 1.82 -3.61 15.47
N LEU A 119 2.02 -4.74 14.81
CA LEU A 119 0.94 -5.58 14.27
C LEU A 119 0.74 -6.82 15.15
N ALA A 120 -0.52 -7.19 15.37
CA ALA A 120 -0.85 -8.46 16.00
C ALA A 120 -0.45 -9.62 15.08
N LYS A 121 0.24 -10.62 15.64
CA LYS A 121 0.67 -11.81 14.90
C LYS A 121 -0.42 -12.87 14.77
N ARG A 122 -1.34 -12.89 15.73
CA ARG A 122 -2.39 -13.89 15.88
C ARG A 122 -3.67 -13.21 16.31
N ASP A 123 -4.80 -13.77 15.88
CA ASP A 123 -6.12 -13.33 16.29
C ASP A 123 -6.32 -13.60 17.79
N GLY A 124 -6.91 -12.64 18.49
CA GLY A 124 -7.02 -12.74 19.93
C GLY A 124 -7.89 -11.67 20.58
N ILE A 125 -7.90 -11.70 21.91
CA ILE A 125 -8.57 -10.68 22.73
C ILE A 125 -7.49 -9.95 23.52
N VAL A 126 -7.55 -8.62 23.47
CA VAL A 126 -6.63 -7.77 24.21
C VAL A 126 -6.90 -7.90 25.72
N GLU A 127 -6.04 -8.59 26.44
CA GLU A 127 -6.19 -8.84 27.88
C GLU A 127 -5.70 -7.65 28.72
N TYR A 128 -4.62 -7.01 28.28
CA TYR A 128 -4.02 -5.88 28.97
C TYR A 128 -3.44 -4.86 28.00
N VAL A 129 -3.65 -3.57 28.29
CA VAL A 129 -3.10 -2.43 27.54
C VAL A 129 -2.59 -1.42 28.53
N ASP A 130 -1.33 -1.05 28.39
CA ASP A 130 -0.79 0.18 28.96
C ASP A 130 -0.05 0.99 27.89
N SER A 131 0.56 2.10 28.30
CA SER A 131 1.26 2.99 27.38
C SER A 131 2.58 2.42 26.83
N ALA A 132 3.10 1.33 27.41
CA ALA A 132 4.42 0.75 27.13
C ALA A 132 4.36 -0.71 26.63
N ARG A 133 3.27 -1.43 26.87
CA ARG A 133 3.07 -2.82 26.47
C ARG A 133 1.59 -3.16 26.25
N ILE A 134 1.37 -4.09 25.34
CA ILE A 134 0.07 -4.66 25.01
C ILE A 134 0.19 -6.18 25.16
N VAL A 135 -0.81 -6.80 25.78
CA VAL A 135 -0.88 -8.24 25.98
C VAL A 135 -2.17 -8.75 25.34
N ILE A 136 -2.03 -9.71 24.41
CA ILE A 136 -3.13 -10.30 23.66
C ILE A 136 -3.20 -11.78 24.02
N SER A 137 -4.36 -12.24 24.47
CA SER A 137 -4.65 -13.66 24.64
C SER A 137 -5.07 -14.22 23.28
N ALA A 138 -4.28 -15.15 22.75
CA ALA A 138 -4.50 -15.72 21.42
C ALA A 138 -5.71 -16.67 21.43
N THR A 139 -6.55 -16.61 20.40
CA THR A 139 -7.78 -17.42 20.30
C THR A 139 -7.66 -18.67 19.41
N GLY A 140 -6.48 -18.90 18.80
CA GLY A 140 -6.18 -20.06 17.95
C GLY A 140 -5.48 -21.23 18.68
N GLU A 141 -5.36 -22.37 17.99
CA GLU A 141 -4.65 -23.56 18.50
C GLU A 141 -3.18 -23.22 18.81
N THR A 142 -2.86 -23.11 20.09
CA THR A 142 -1.48 -23.10 20.57
C THR A 142 -0.91 -24.50 20.33
N SER A 143 0.06 -24.60 19.41
CA SER A 143 1.01 -25.70 19.41
C SER A 143 1.50 -25.86 20.85
N GLY A 144 1.36 -27.04 21.47
CA GLY A 144 1.43 -27.25 22.93
C GLY A 144 2.71 -26.81 23.67
N THR A 145 3.63 -26.15 23.00
CA THR A 145 4.86 -25.52 23.51
C THR A 145 4.82 -23.99 23.58
N GLU A 146 3.82 -23.32 23.00
CA GLU A 146 3.73 -21.86 22.99
C GLU A 146 2.82 -21.32 24.10
N ALA A 147 3.25 -20.24 24.76
CA ALA A 147 2.39 -19.49 25.66
C ALA A 147 1.18 -18.94 24.86
N GLY A 148 -0.04 -19.16 25.35
CA GLY A 148 -1.29 -18.65 24.75
C GLY A 148 -1.49 -17.14 24.86
N VAL A 149 -0.40 -16.40 25.09
CA VAL A 149 -0.39 -14.96 25.34
C VAL A 149 0.77 -14.33 24.58
N ASP A 150 0.46 -13.34 23.75
CA ASP A 150 1.43 -12.52 23.03
C ASP A 150 1.67 -11.20 23.76
N MET A 151 2.93 -10.90 24.07
CA MET A 151 3.34 -9.63 24.66
C MET A 151 4.06 -8.77 23.63
N TYR A 152 3.59 -7.54 23.46
CA TYR A 152 4.14 -6.54 22.56
C TYR A 152 4.62 -5.34 23.37
N ASN A 153 5.93 -5.06 23.32
CA ASN A 153 6.51 -3.88 23.97
C ASN A 153 6.56 -2.72 22.97
N LEU A 154 6.12 -1.54 23.41
CA LEU A 154 6.07 -0.31 22.63
C LEU A 154 7.33 0.52 22.86
N LEU A 155 7.80 1.17 21.80
CA LEU A 155 8.91 2.11 21.85
C LEU A 155 8.43 3.46 22.42
N LYS A 156 9.07 3.93 23.50
CA LYS A 156 8.72 5.19 24.18
C LYS A 156 9.88 6.17 24.15
N PHE A 157 9.62 7.35 23.58
CA PHE A 157 10.54 8.51 23.56
C PHE A 157 11.98 8.17 23.17
N GLN A 158 12.15 7.31 22.16
CA GLN A 158 13.47 6.96 21.66
C GLN A 158 13.96 7.98 20.64
N ASN A 159 15.26 8.25 20.63
CA ASN A 159 15.86 9.14 19.65
C ASN A 159 16.07 8.41 18.31
N SER A 160 15.76 9.07 17.20
CA SER A 160 16.04 8.57 15.86
C SER A 160 17.42 9.02 15.35
N ASN A 161 17.89 8.43 14.25
CA ASN A 161 19.15 8.81 13.61
C ASN A 161 19.18 10.27 13.13
N GLN A 162 18.02 10.84 12.79
CA GLN A 162 17.87 12.24 12.38
C GLN A 162 17.52 13.17 13.55
N SER A 163 17.77 12.74 14.80
CA SER A 163 17.48 13.50 16.01
C SER A 163 15.98 13.84 16.17
N THR A 164 15.10 12.96 15.70
CA THR A 164 13.64 13.06 15.91
C THR A 164 13.19 12.07 17.00
N CYS A 165 11.92 12.11 17.41
CA CYS A 165 11.40 11.27 18.47
C CYS A 165 10.55 10.11 17.92
N TRP A 166 10.90 8.88 18.30
CA TRP A 166 10.08 7.69 18.10
C TRP A 166 9.24 7.41 19.35
N ASN A 167 7.91 7.44 19.18
CA ASN A 167 6.96 7.18 20.24
C ASN A 167 5.74 6.45 19.70
N GLN A 168 5.54 5.22 20.13
CA GLN A 168 4.37 4.40 19.81
C GLN A 168 3.28 4.61 20.85
N GLN A 169 2.03 4.60 20.38
CA GLN A 169 0.84 4.73 21.23
C GLN A 169 -0.10 3.55 20.94
N PRO A 170 -0.67 2.91 21.97
CA PRO A 170 -1.66 1.86 21.78
C PRO A 170 -2.94 2.45 21.18
N ILE A 171 -3.50 1.80 20.16
CA ILE A 171 -4.79 2.17 19.54
C ILE A 171 -5.94 1.28 20.01
N VAL A 172 -5.63 0.10 20.54
CA VAL A 172 -6.60 -0.91 20.98
C VAL A 172 -7.03 -0.68 22.43
N LYS A 173 -8.19 -1.22 22.80
CA LYS A 173 -8.72 -1.18 24.16
C LYS A 173 -8.73 -2.56 24.79
N LYS A 174 -8.66 -2.63 26.12
CA LYS A 174 -8.85 -3.88 26.87
C LYS A 174 -10.20 -4.52 26.50
N GLY A 175 -10.18 -5.80 26.19
CA GLY A 175 -11.35 -6.59 25.78
C GLY A 175 -11.71 -6.48 24.29
N GLN A 176 -10.97 -5.70 23.51
CA GLN A 176 -11.20 -5.60 22.06
C GLN A 176 -10.70 -6.88 21.36
N PRO A 177 -11.50 -7.50 20.46
CA PRO A 177 -11.02 -8.55 19.57
C PRO A 177 -10.15 -7.93 18.47
N VAL A 178 -9.04 -8.59 18.15
CA VAL A 178 -8.02 -8.15 17.18
C VAL A 178 -7.56 -9.29 16.31
#